data_AF-A0A0Q8FIH1-F1
#
_entry.id   AF-A0A0Q8FIH1-F1
#
_cell.length_a   1.000
_cell.length_b   1.000
_cell.length_c   1.000
_cell.angle_alpha   90.00
_cell.angle_beta   90.00
_cell.angle_gamma   90.00
#
_symmetry.space_group_name_H-M   'P 1'
#
loop_
_entity.id
_entity.type
_entity.pdbx_description
1 polymer ?
#
loop_
_entity_poly.entity_id
_entity_poly.type
_entity_poly.pdbx_seq_one_letter_code
_entity_poly.pdbx_strand_id
1 'polypeptide(L)'
;MKKVKLQGWMPPVFVVVWSVVIYLLAQHWPFKFNFEKAGQLGDSFGVVSAVMSAIAAIYAFRAFDQAKVEAEQAAMSQQTRDDELTVFRMLEARRQIIASFKFSGEVGLAAIQAFAEEVRKDSRDHLLDENIGGWLPGIYKTRFEDRSIQHLWHYFRFTYHLVRFIDERFKDRDVAYRYVRMLRAELSDAEQQAIALNGLYFGTEPEDRKFKPLIEKYALLHNISDQAKHQFGLGRADAYSKDAFDYSHPVGD
;
A
#
# COMPACT_ATOMS: atom_id res chain seq x y z
N MET A 1 -19.33 5.59 -6.65
CA MET A 1 -18.91 6.02 -8.01
C MET A 1 -20.05 6.76 -8.69
N LYS A 2 -20.04 8.10 -8.65
CA LYS A 2 -21.01 8.92 -9.40
C LYS A 2 -20.59 8.93 -10.87
N LYS A 3 -21.49 8.50 -11.76
CA LYS A 3 -21.31 8.59 -13.21
C LYS A 3 -21.15 10.07 -13.58
N VAL A 4 -19.94 10.47 -13.98
CA VAL A 4 -19.73 11.70 -14.74
C VAL A 4 -20.36 11.46 -16.11
N LYS A 5 -21.61 11.91 -16.28
CA LYS A 5 -22.19 12.07 -17.60
C LYS A 5 -21.41 13.20 -18.27
N LEU A 6 -20.45 12.86 -19.13
CA LEU A 6 -20.03 13.74 -20.22
C LEU A 6 -21.22 13.88 -21.17
N GLN A 7 -22.17 14.74 -20.78
CA GLN A 7 -23.19 15.25 -21.69
C GLN A 7 -22.51 16.37 -22.48
N GLY A 8 -21.85 16.00 -23.58
CA GLY A 8 -21.29 16.91 -24.57
C GLY A 8 -22.38 17.68 -25.31
N TRP A 9 -23.03 18.59 -24.60
CA TRP A 9 -23.99 19.54 -25.14
C TRP A 9 -23.44 20.95 -24.88
N MET A 10 -22.47 21.36 -25.69
CA MET A 10 -22.40 22.79 -26.01
C MET A 10 -23.59 23.10 -26.93
N PRO A 11 -24.34 24.15 -26.62
CA PRO A 11 -25.79 24.04 -26.61
C PRO A 11 -26.36 24.30 -28.00
N PRO A 12 -27.53 23.75 -28.35
CA PRO A 12 -28.28 24.09 -29.56
C PRO A 12 -28.42 25.61 -29.78
N VAL A 13 -28.28 26.42 -28.72
CA VAL A 13 -28.14 27.88 -28.77
C VAL A 13 -27.03 28.37 -29.70
N PHE A 14 -25.83 27.79 -29.69
CA PHE A 14 -24.74 28.27 -30.56
C PHE A 14 -25.06 28.00 -32.03
N VAL A 15 -25.61 26.82 -32.33
CA VAL A 15 -26.04 26.45 -33.69
C VAL A 15 -27.22 27.30 -34.15
N VAL A 16 -28.20 27.56 -33.28
CA VAL A 16 -29.35 28.43 -33.57
C VAL A 16 -28.89 29.87 -33.78
N VAL A 17 -27.99 30.40 -32.95
CA VAL A 17 -27.42 31.73 -33.11
C VAL A 17 -26.66 31.84 -34.43
N TRP A 18 -25.82 30.85 -34.76
CA TRP A 18 -25.10 30.82 -36.05
C TRP A 18 -26.05 30.70 -37.25
N SER A 19 -27.10 29.89 -37.14
CA SER A 19 -28.10 29.69 -38.20
C SER A 19 -28.91 30.97 -38.44
N VAL A 20 -29.25 31.70 -37.37
CA VAL A 20 -29.93 33.00 -37.44
C VAL A 20 -29.01 34.05 -38.07
N VAL A 21 -27.72 34.08 -37.70
CA VAL A 21 -26.73 34.97 -38.30
C VAL A 21 -26.59 34.72 -39.81
N ILE A 22 -26.50 33.45 -40.23
CA ILE A 22 -26.45 33.07 -41.65
C ILE A 22 -27.75 33.46 -42.37
N TYR A 23 -28.91 33.20 -41.77
CA TYR A 23 -30.22 33.53 -42.35
C TYR A 23 -30.41 35.04 -42.55
N LEU A 24 -30.01 35.86 -41.57
CA LEU A 24 -30.08 37.33 -41.66
C LEU A 24 -29.11 37.91 -42.70
N LEU A 25 -27.92 37.31 -42.84
CA LEU A 25 -26.95 37.66 -43.88
C LEU A 25 -27.46 37.28 -45.29
N ALA A 26 -28.19 36.16 -45.41
CA ALA A 26 -28.76 35.70 -46.67
C ALA A 26 -29.92 36.58 -47.17
N GLN A 27 -30.75 37.15 -46.27
CA GLN A 27 -31.86 38.04 -46.65
C GLN A 27 -31.43 39.40 -47.22
N HIS A 28 -30.21 39.87 -46.91
CA HIS A 28 -29.70 41.17 -47.36
C HIS A 28 -28.76 41.07 -48.58
N TRP A 29 -28.89 40.00 -49.37
CA TRP A 29 -28.16 39.79 -50.62
C TRP A 29 -28.87 40.55 -51.77
N PRO A 30 -28.22 41.53 -52.44
CA PRO A 30 -26.88 41.41 -52.96
C PRO A 30 -25.94 42.49 -52.39
N PHE A 31 -24.98 42.06 -51.56
CA PHE A 31 -23.83 42.88 -51.24
C PHE A 31 -22.99 43.05 -52.52
N LYS A 32 -23.08 44.21 -53.17
CA LYS A 32 -21.94 44.66 -53.98
C LYS A 32 -20.80 44.89 -52.99
N PHE A 33 -19.81 44.00 -52.95
CA PHE A 33 -18.60 44.19 -52.15
C PHE A 33 -17.92 45.48 -52.61
N ASN A 34 -18.23 46.59 -51.93
CA ASN A 34 -17.61 47.86 -52.22
C ASN A 34 -16.26 47.86 -51.48
N PHE A 35 -15.22 47.37 -52.16
CA PHE A 35 -13.88 47.19 -51.60
C PHE A 35 -13.24 48.50 -51.10
N GLU A 36 -13.81 49.66 -51.43
CA GLU A 36 -13.41 50.96 -50.88
C GLU A 36 -13.60 51.09 -49.35
N LYS A 37 -14.53 50.35 -48.74
CA LYS A 37 -14.75 50.35 -47.27
C LYS A 37 -14.39 49.02 -46.59
N ALA A 38 -13.69 48.13 -47.31
CA ALA A 38 -13.24 46.85 -46.78
C ALA A 38 -12.36 46.99 -45.54
N GLY A 39 -11.63 48.11 -45.40
CA GLY A 39 -10.88 48.46 -44.20
C GLY A 39 -11.75 48.59 -42.94
N GLN A 40 -12.87 49.33 -43.01
CA GLN A 40 -13.78 49.53 -41.86
C GLN A 40 -14.50 48.23 -41.44
N LEU A 41 -14.79 47.35 -42.41
CA LEU A 41 -15.27 46.01 -42.13
C LEU A 41 -14.18 45.18 -41.43
N GLY A 42 -12.94 45.22 -41.90
CA GLY A 42 -11.79 44.57 -41.28
C GLY A 42 -11.53 45.03 -39.84
N ASP A 43 -11.67 46.32 -39.55
CA ASP A 43 -11.47 46.90 -38.21
C ASP A 43 -12.49 46.36 -37.19
N SER A 44 -13.74 46.16 -37.61
CA SER A 44 -14.81 45.62 -36.74
C SER A 44 -14.62 44.12 -36.47
N PHE A 45 -14.15 43.35 -37.46
CA PHE A 45 -13.83 41.93 -37.29
C PHE A 45 -12.51 41.70 -36.52
N GLY A 46 -11.56 42.64 -36.59
CA GLY A 46 -10.31 42.61 -35.83
C GLY A 46 -10.56 42.61 -34.32
N VAL A 47 -11.42 43.49 -33.82
CA VAL A 47 -11.76 43.55 -32.39
C VAL A 47 -12.48 42.28 -31.91
N VAL A 48 -13.43 41.78 -32.70
CA VAL A 48 -14.18 40.55 -32.37
C VAL A 48 -13.27 39.32 -32.35
N SER A 49 -12.38 39.18 -33.34
CA SER A 49 -11.43 38.06 -33.40
C SER A 49 -10.42 38.07 -32.25
N ALA A 50 -9.96 39.26 -31.83
CA ALA A 50 -9.09 39.43 -30.68
C ALA A 50 -9.77 38.98 -29.37
N VAL A 51 -11.04 39.39 -29.14
CA VAL A 51 -11.82 38.96 -27.98
C VAL A 51 -12.05 37.45 -27.98
N MET A 52 -12.42 36.87 -29.12
CA MET A 52 -12.61 35.43 -29.25
C MET A 52 -11.32 34.65 -28.98
N SER A 53 -10.18 35.16 -29.46
CA SER A 53 -8.86 34.57 -29.21
C SER A 53 -8.51 34.62 -27.73
N ALA A 54 -8.80 35.73 -27.05
CA ALA A 54 -8.60 35.87 -25.60
C ALA A 54 -9.47 34.88 -24.81
N ILE A 55 -10.74 34.71 -25.17
CA ILE A 55 -11.64 33.73 -24.54
C ILE A 55 -11.15 32.31 -24.79
N ALA A 56 -10.79 31.97 -26.03
CA ALA A 56 -10.24 30.66 -26.37
C ALA A 56 -8.97 30.36 -25.58
N ALA A 57 -8.07 31.34 -25.42
CA ALA A 57 -6.87 31.21 -24.60
C ALA A 57 -7.22 30.93 -23.13
N ILE A 58 -8.18 31.66 -22.54
CA ILE A 58 -8.63 31.43 -21.15
C ILE A 58 -9.17 30.01 -20.96
N TYR A 59 -9.99 29.52 -21.90
CA TYR A 59 -10.50 28.15 -21.83
C TYR A 59 -9.41 27.11 -22.02
N ALA A 60 -8.46 27.34 -22.93
CA ALA A 60 -7.32 26.46 -23.13
C ALA A 60 -6.45 26.34 -21.87
N PHE A 61 -6.18 27.46 -21.17
CA PHE A 61 -5.47 27.45 -19.90
C PHE A 61 -6.21 26.65 -18.83
N ARG A 62 -7.53 26.86 -18.69
CA ARG A 62 -8.33 26.08 -17.74
C ARG A 62 -8.35 24.58 -18.06
N ALA A 63 -8.47 24.22 -19.33
CA ALA A 63 -8.45 22.83 -19.75
C ALA A 63 -7.08 22.18 -19.47
N PHE A 64 -5.99 22.92 -19.67
CA PHE A 64 -4.64 22.45 -19.36
C PHE A 64 -4.43 22.22 -17.86
N ASP A 65 -4.90 23.14 -17.02
CA ASP A 65 -4.83 22.99 -15.56
C ASP A 65 -5.66 21.78 -15.09
N GLN A 66 -6.86 21.60 -15.65
CA GLN A 66 -7.68 20.43 -15.34
C GLN A 66 -7.02 19.12 -15.79
N ALA A 67 -6.41 19.09 -16.99
CA ALA A 67 -5.71 17.92 -17.49
C ALA A 67 -4.52 17.53 -16.61
N LYS A 68 -3.79 18.51 -16.04
CA LYS A 68 -2.72 18.24 -15.07
C LYS A 68 -3.26 17.57 -13.80
N VAL A 69 -4.33 18.11 -13.22
CA VAL A 69 -4.94 17.53 -12.01
C VAL A 69 -5.46 16.12 -12.27
N GLU A 70 -6.09 15.88 -13.41
CA GLU A 70 -6.55 14.54 -13.80
C GLU A 70 -5.38 13.57 -14.00
N ALA A 71 -4.28 14.02 -14.62
CA ALA A 71 -3.07 13.22 -14.79
C ALA A 71 -2.40 12.88 -13.45
N GLU A 72 -2.33 13.83 -12.51
CA GLU A 72 -1.82 13.59 -11.15
C GLU A 72 -2.68 12.59 -10.39
N GLN A 73 -4.02 12.75 -10.43
CA GLN A 73 -4.95 11.80 -9.82
C GLN A 73 -4.84 10.41 -10.44
N ALA A 74 -4.74 10.33 -11.77
CA ALA A 74 -4.54 9.07 -12.49
C ALA A 74 -3.22 8.41 -12.07
N ALA A 75 -2.12 9.17 -11.99
CA ALA A 75 -0.81 8.69 -11.56
C ALA A 75 -0.84 8.15 -10.12
N MET A 76 -1.46 8.87 -9.19
CA MET A 76 -1.63 8.42 -7.80
C MET A 76 -2.46 7.14 -7.70
N SER A 77 -3.55 7.05 -8.48
CA SER A 77 -4.40 5.86 -8.53
C SER A 77 -3.66 4.66 -9.12
N GLN A 78 -2.80 4.89 -10.11
CA GLN A 78 -1.97 3.86 -10.74
C GLN A 78 -0.90 3.37 -9.77
N GLN A 79 -0.20 4.29 -9.09
CA GLN A 79 0.79 3.94 -8.07
C GLN A 79 0.18 3.08 -6.96
N THR A 80 -1.03 3.43 -6.48
CA THR A 80 -1.73 2.62 -5.47
C THR A 80 -1.99 1.19 -5.96
N ARG A 81 -2.41 1.03 -7.22
CA ARG A 81 -2.61 -0.30 -7.83
C ARG A 81 -1.30 -1.08 -7.95
N ASP A 82 -0.21 -0.41 -8.32
CA ASP A 82 1.10 -1.03 -8.48
C ASP A 82 1.67 -1.46 -7.12
N ASP A 83 1.46 -0.67 -6.06
CA ASP A 83 1.81 -1.01 -4.68
C ASP A 83 1.00 -2.22 -4.19
N GLU A 84 -0.32 -2.26 -4.44
CA GLU A 84 -1.18 -3.41 -4.12
C GLU A 84 -0.73 -4.69 -4.83
N LEU A 85 -0.43 -4.59 -6.14
CA LEU A 85 0.09 -5.71 -6.90
C LEU A 85 1.45 -6.19 -6.37
N THR A 86 2.29 -5.27 -5.90
CA THR A 86 3.57 -5.59 -5.28
C THR A 86 3.36 -6.37 -3.97
N VAL A 87 2.40 -5.98 -3.13
CA VAL A 87 2.04 -6.75 -1.92
C VAL A 87 1.61 -8.16 -2.29
N PHE A 88 0.71 -8.33 -3.26
CA PHE A 88 0.24 -9.68 -3.66
C PHE A 88 1.37 -10.53 -4.23
N ARG A 89 2.30 -9.95 -5.00
CA ARG A 89 3.50 -10.65 -5.48
C ARG A 89 4.43 -11.06 -4.34
N MET A 90 4.60 -10.21 -3.33
CA MET A 90 5.40 -10.54 -2.16
C MET A 90 4.76 -11.65 -1.31
N LEU A 91 3.44 -11.64 -1.14
CA LEU A 91 2.70 -12.73 -0.50
C LEU A 91 2.91 -14.07 -1.23
N GLU A 92 2.86 -14.06 -2.56
CA GLU A 92 3.15 -15.27 -3.34
C GLU A 92 4.61 -15.72 -3.21
N ALA A 93 5.57 -14.80 -3.31
CA ALA A 93 7.00 -15.11 -3.16
C ALA A 93 7.35 -15.69 -1.78
N ARG A 94 6.61 -15.28 -0.74
CA ARG A 94 6.75 -15.84 0.62
C ARG A 94 6.57 -17.36 0.63
N ARG A 95 5.62 -17.89 -0.15
CA ARG A 95 5.37 -19.34 -0.22
C ARG A 95 6.58 -20.10 -0.76
N GLN A 96 7.31 -19.50 -1.69
CA GLN A 96 8.56 -20.08 -2.22
C GLN A 96 9.68 -20.09 -1.18
N ILE A 97 9.79 -19.01 -0.39
CA ILE A 97 10.76 -18.93 0.71
C ILE A 97 10.47 -20.01 1.75
N ILE A 98 9.20 -20.17 2.14
CA ILE A 98 8.79 -21.23 3.07
C ILE A 98 9.11 -22.60 2.48
N ALA A 99 8.74 -22.86 1.23
CA ALA A 99 9.03 -24.14 0.56
C ALA A 99 10.52 -24.47 0.49
N SER A 100 11.40 -23.46 0.49
CA SER A 100 12.85 -23.65 0.53
C SER A 100 13.42 -23.88 1.93
N PHE A 101 12.64 -23.63 2.98
CA PHE A 101 13.07 -23.78 4.36
C PHE A 101 13.31 -25.25 4.69
N LYS A 102 14.44 -25.55 5.33
CA LYS A 102 14.85 -26.92 5.69
C LYS A 102 15.31 -26.93 7.13
N PHE A 103 14.81 -27.87 7.91
CA PHE A 103 15.18 -28.03 9.31
C PHE A 103 14.96 -29.47 9.76
N SER A 104 15.94 -30.06 10.46
CA SER A 104 15.84 -31.42 11.02
C SER A 104 15.38 -32.51 10.01
N GLY A 105 15.83 -32.41 8.75
CA GLY A 105 15.44 -33.34 7.67
C GLY A 105 14.08 -33.05 7.02
N GLU A 106 13.27 -32.15 7.60
CA GLU A 106 12.01 -31.67 7.05
C GLU A 106 12.21 -30.49 6.11
N VAL A 107 11.20 -30.20 5.29
CA VAL A 107 11.18 -29.08 4.33
C VAL A 107 9.84 -28.33 4.43
N GLY A 108 9.83 -27.04 4.10
CA GLY A 108 8.59 -26.27 4.01
C GLY A 108 7.99 -25.94 5.38
N LEU A 109 6.68 -26.03 5.46
CA LEU A 109 5.93 -25.79 6.70
C LEU A 109 6.29 -26.79 7.80
N ALA A 110 6.52 -28.07 7.45
CA ALA A 110 6.91 -29.11 8.40
C ALA A 110 8.26 -28.78 9.07
N ALA A 111 9.19 -28.19 8.32
CA ALA A 111 10.45 -27.69 8.88
C ALA A 111 10.23 -26.56 9.90
N ILE A 112 9.31 -25.62 9.63
CA ILE A 112 8.99 -24.53 10.58
C ILE A 112 8.34 -25.10 11.84
N GLN A 113 7.45 -26.07 11.70
CA GLN A 113 6.84 -26.77 12.84
C GLN A 113 7.89 -27.50 13.67
N ALA A 114 8.78 -28.26 13.03
CA ALA A 114 9.88 -28.95 13.71
C ALA A 114 10.80 -27.95 14.43
N PHE A 115 11.09 -26.80 13.82
CA PHE A 115 11.85 -25.72 14.46
C PHE A 115 11.12 -25.17 15.69
N ALA A 116 9.83 -24.85 15.57
CA ALA A 116 9.03 -24.35 16.69
C ALA A 116 8.99 -25.37 17.85
N GLU A 117 8.81 -26.65 17.54
CA GLU A 117 8.83 -27.75 18.52
C GLU A 117 10.21 -27.95 19.17
N GLU A 118 11.30 -27.78 18.42
CA GLU A 118 12.66 -27.84 18.95
C GLU A 118 12.89 -26.70 19.94
N VAL A 119 12.60 -25.45 19.53
CA VAL A 119 12.70 -24.27 20.39
C VAL A 119 11.79 -24.42 21.62
N ARG A 120 10.62 -25.04 21.45
CA ARG A 120 9.68 -25.35 22.54
C ARG A 120 10.27 -26.30 23.58
N LYS A 121 10.91 -27.39 23.14
CA LYS A 121 11.54 -28.37 24.04
C LYS A 121 12.64 -27.71 24.86
N ASP A 122 13.52 -27.00 24.17
CA ASP A 122 14.61 -26.27 24.79
C ASP A 122 14.04 -25.22 25.77
N SER A 123 12.93 -24.55 25.42
CA SER A 123 12.31 -23.52 26.27
C SER A 123 11.78 -24.11 27.56
N ARG A 124 11.16 -25.28 27.53
CA ARG A 124 10.69 -25.94 28.76
C ARG A 124 11.82 -26.24 29.74
N ASP A 125 13.01 -26.56 29.24
CA ASP A 125 14.14 -26.90 30.09
C ASP A 125 14.78 -25.67 30.73
N HIS A 126 14.56 -24.48 30.16
CA HIS A 126 15.15 -23.21 30.61
C HIS A 126 14.14 -22.16 31.13
N LEU A 127 12.83 -22.40 31.02
CA LEU A 127 11.76 -21.57 31.59
C LEU A 127 11.68 -21.61 33.14
N LEU A 128 12.56 -22.35 33.80
CA LEU A 128 12.79 -22.30 35.26
C LEU A 128 13.80 -21.22 35.68
N ASP A 129 14.44 -20.54 34.73
CA ASP A 129 15.40 -19.47 34.99
C ASP A 129 14.72 -18.11 34.70
N GLU A 130 14.75 -17.18 35.66
CA GLU A 130 14.04 -15.88 35.61
C GLU A 130 14.51 -14.94 34.47
N ASN A 131 15.40 -15.41 33.60
CA ASN A 131 16.08 -14.63 32.58
C ASN A 131 15.86 -15.18 31.15
N ILE A 132 14.61 -15.14 30.69
CA ILE A 132 14.23 -15.50 29.30
C ILE A 132 15.10 -14.75 28.25
N GLY A 133 15.54 -13.53 28.59
CA GLY A 133 16.39 -12.71 27.73
C GLY A 133 17.84 -13.20 27.57
N GLY A 134 18.35 -14.05 28.47
CA GLY A 134 19.71 -14.58 28.43
C GLY A 134 19.87 -15.93 27.72
N TRP A 135 18.80 -16.73 27.69
CA TRP A 135 18.87 -18.11 27.22
C TRP A 135 18.53 -18.31 25.74
N LEU A 136 17.47 -17.66 25.22
CA LEU A 136 17.20 -17.62 23.77
C LEU A 136 18.45 -17.28 22.95
N PRO A 137 19.28 -16.29 23.35
CA PRO A 137 20.55 -16.04 22.70
C PRO A 137 21.53 -17.20 22.65
N GLY A 138 21.57 -18.03 23.70
CA GLY A 138 22.39 -19.21 23.78
C GLY A 138 21.96 -20.30 22.81
N ILE A 139 20.65 -20.59 22.69
CA ILE A 139 20.13 -21.57 21.70
C ILE A 139 20.44 -21.10 20.30
N TYR A 140 20.08 -19.84 20.04
CA TYR A 140 20.23 -19.25 18.74
C TYR A 140 21.73 -19.26 18.40
N LYS A 141 22.61 -18.68 19.21
CA LYS A 141 24.07 -18.63 19.00
C LYS A 141 24.75 -20.00 18.90
N THR A 142 24.37 -20.96 19.76
CA THR A 142 24.98 -22.30 19.79
C THR A 142 24.50 -23.19 18.64
N ARG A 143 23.26 -22.98 18.17
CA ARG A 143 22.67 -23.76 17.07
C ARG A 143 22.82 -23.10 15.70
N PHE A 144 23.28 -21.84 15.65
CA PHE A 144 23.48 -21.01 14.44
C PHE A 144 24.61 -21.42 13.50
N GLU A 145 25.42 -22.41 13.85
CA GLU A 145 26.48 -22.90 12.95
C GLU A 145 25.94 -23.78 11.80
N ASP A 146 24.64 -24.11 11.80
CA ASP A 146 24.02 -24.94 10.77
C ASP A 146 23.40 -24.14 9.60
N ARG A 147 23.60 -24.62 8.36
CA ARG A 147 23.10 -23.99 7.12
C ARG A 147 21.57 -23.93 7.06
N SER A 148 20.89 -24.80 7.81
CA SER A 148 19.42 -24.86 7.94
C SER A 148 18.82 -23.51 8.40
N ILE A 149 19.53 -22.73 9.22
CA ILE A 149 19.02 -21.49 9.80
C ILE A 149 19.17 -20.27 8.86
N GLN A 150 20.01 -20.32 7.84
CA GLN A 150 20.11 -19.23 6.83
C GLN A 150 18.78 -19.01 6.10
N HIS A 151 18.04 -20.09 5.83
CA HIS A 151 16.72 -20.01 5.19
C HIS A 151 15.67 -19.42 6.15
N LEU A 152 15.78 -19.68 7.46
CA LEU A 152 14.90 -19.09 8.47
C LEU A 152 15.12 -17.57 8.58
N TRP A 153 16.39 -17.14 8.52
CA TRP A 153 16.72 -15.72 8.48
C TRP A 153 16.15 -15.00 7.27
N HIS A 154 16.22 -15.66 6.11
CA HIS A 154 15.62 -15.12 4.90
C HIS A 154 14.11 -14.98 5.05
N TYR A 155 13.44 -15.97 5.66
CA TYR A 155 12.02 -15.91 5.99
C TYR A 155 11.65 -14.73 6.89
N PHE A 156 12.35 -14.55 8.03
CA PHE A 156 12.06 -13.43 8.94
C PHE A 156 12.32 -12.08 8.29
N ARG A 157 13.47 -11.93 7.61
CA ARG A 157 13.83 -10.69 6.91
C ARG A 157 12.80 -10.34 5.85
N PHE A 158 12.37 -11.32 5.06
CA PHE A 158 11.36 -11.13 4.04
C PHE A 158 10.01 -10.73 4.65
N THR A 159 9.58 -11.42 5.71
CA THR A 159 8.31 -11.13 6.40
C THR A 159 8.31 -9.72 6.99
N TYR A 160 9.41 -9.31 7.63
CA TYR A 160 9.59 -7.94 8.10
C TYR A 160 9.51 -6.92 6.96
N HIS A 161 10.23 -7.14 5.85
CA HIS A 161 10.21 -6.21 4.72
C HIS A 161 8.85 -6.14 4.03
N LEU A 162 8.08 -7.23 4.01
CA LEU A 162 6.70 -7.22 3.53
C LEU A 162 5.81 -6.33 4.41
N VAL A 163 5.82 -6.55 5.72
CA VAL A 163 5.02 -5.73 6.66
C VAL A 163 5.47 -4.27 6.62
N ARG A 164 6.77 -4.02 6.56
CA ARG A 164 7.35 -2.67 6.44
C ARG A 164 6.98 -2.00 5.12
N PHE A 165 6.99 -2.72 4.01
CA PHE A 165 6.56 -2.18 2.71
C PHE A 165 5.10 -1.73 2.78
N ILE A 166 4.23 -2.55 3.37
CA ILE A 166 2.82 -2.21 3.58
C ILE A 166 2.71 -0.94 4.45
N ASP A 167 3.43 -0.88 5.57
CA ASP A 167 3.45 0.25 6.50
C ASP A 167 3.90 1.57 5.83
N GLU A 168 4.92 1.49 4.98
CA GLU A 168 5.51 2.66 4.33
C GLU A 168 4.66 3.16 3.15
N ARG A 169 4.03 2.26 2.38
CA ARG A 169 3.26 2.59 1.17
C ARG A 169 1.82 2.97 1.45
N PHE A 170 1.16 2.32 2.40
CA PHE A 170 -0.23 2.59 2.74
C PHE A 170 -0.30 3.44 4.02
N LYS A 171 -0.38 4.77 3.85
CA LYS A 171 -0.39 5.72 4.99
C LYS A 171 -1.63 5.61 5.86
N ASP A 172 -2.75 5.22 5.27
CA ASP A 172 -3.96 4.89 6.01
C ASP A 172 -3.75 3.56 6.76
N ARG A 173 -3.82 3.62 8.10
CA ARG A 173 -3.54 2.48 8.98
C ARG A 173 -4.55 1.35 8.80
N ASP A 174 -5.82 1.64 8.52
CA ASP A 174 -6.85 0.61 8.30
C ASP A 174 -6.63 -0.10 6.95
N VAL A 175 -6.21 0.66 5.94
CA VAL A 175 -5.80 0.09 4.64
C VAL A 175 -4.56 -0.79 4.79
N ALA A 176 -3.53 -0.33 5.48
CA ALA A 176 -2.32 -1.12 5.77
C ALA A 176 -2.68 -2.38 6.57
N TYR A 177 -3.48 -2.23 7.63
CA TYR A 177 -3.95 -3.34 8.46
C TYR A 177 -4.69 -4.40 7.63
N ARG A 178 -5.51 -3.99 6.65
CA ARG A 178 -6.19 -4.94 5.75
C ARG A 178 -5.21 -5.85 5.02
N TYR A 179 -4.09 -5.32 4.51
CA TYR A 179 -3.06 -6.12 3.83
C TYR A 179 -2.26 -6.99 4.81
N VAL A 180 -1.89 -6.46 5.98
CA VAL A 180 -1.22 -7.27 7.01
C VAL A 180 -2.14 -8.38 7.55
N ARG A 181 -3.44 -8.13 7.65
CA ARG A 181 -4.43 -9.14 8.01
C ARG A 181 -4.52 -10.26 6.97
N MET A 182 -4.35 -9.96 5.67
CA MET A 182 -4.25 -11.00 4.63
C MET A 182 -3.00 -11.85 4.82
N LEU A 183 -1.83 -11.24 5.05
CA LEU A 183 -0.61 -11.97 5.41
C LEU A 183 -0.87 -12.87 6.63
N ARG A 184 -1.46 -12.32 7.69
CA ARG A 184 -1.76 -13.03 8.94
C ARG A 184 -2.67 -14.24 8.74
N ALA A 185 -3.62 -14.17 7.80
CA ALA A 185 -4.50 -15.29 7.48
C ALA A 185 -3.75 -16.48 6.83
N GLU A 186 -2.58 -16.25 6.23
CA GLU A 186 -1.71 -17.29 5.68
C GLU A 186 -0.68 -17.84 6.69
N LEU A 187 -0.55 -17.22 7.87
CA LEU A 187 0.40 -17.67 8.88
C LEU A 187 -0.17 -18.85 9.67
N SER A 188 0.56 -19.96 9.69
CA SER A 188 0.31 -21.03 10.66
C SER A 188 0.65 -20.59 12.09
N ASP A 189 0.20 -21.38 13.08
CA ASP A 189 0.55 -21.14 14.48
C ASP A 189 2.07 -21.22 14.71
N ALA A 190 2.75 -22.20 14.09
CA ALA A 190 4.21 -22.35 14.19
C ALA A 190 4.96 -21.15 13.59
N GLU A 191 4.45 -20.57 12.50
CA GLU A 191 5.02 -19.36 11.92
C GLU A 191 4.82 -18.13 12.81
N GLN A 192 3.65 -17.99 13.43
CA GLN A 192 3.40 -16.91 14.39
C GLN A 192 4.28 -17.05 15.64
N GLN A 193 4.49 -18.27 16.14
CA GLN A 193 5.45 -18.54 17.21
C GLN A 193 6.86 -18.12 16.81
N ALA A 194 7.33 -18.54 15.63
CA ALA A 194 8.64 -18.19 15.13
C ALA A 194 8.82 -16.67 14.95
N ILE A 195 7.80 -15.97 14.43
CA ILE A 195 7.77 -14.51 14.31
C ILE A 195 7.78 -13.82 15.68
N ALA A 196 6.97 -14.32 16.64
CA ALA A 196 6.90 -13.77 17.98
C ALA A 196 8.27 -13.83 18.66
N LEU A 197 8.93 -14.99 18.60
CA LEU A 197 10.28 -15.18 19.12
C LEU A 197 11.30 -14.29 18.40
N ASN A 198 11.20 -14.18 17.07
CA ASN A 198 12.06 -13.29 16.30
C ASN A 198 11.92 -11.82 16.74
N GLY A 199 10.71 -11.33 16.94
CA GLY A 199 10.47 -9.95 17.38
C GLY A 199 10.91 -9.67 18.82
N LEU A 200 10.90 -10.68 19.71
CA LEU A 200 11.41 -10.53 21.08
C LEU A 200 12.93 -10.56 21.15
N TYR A 201 13.56 -11.35 20.30
CA TYR A 201 14.97 -11.71 20.45
C TYR A 201 15.90 -11.03 19.43
N PHE A 202 15.51 -10.96 18.16
CA PHE A 202 16.30 -10.29 17.13
C PHE A 202 15.98 -8.81 17.06
N GLY A 203 16.69 -8.11 17.94
CA GLY A 203 16.73 -6.67 18.10
C GLY A 203 17.87 -6.27 19.05
N THR A 204 19.00 -6.97 18.96
CA THR A 204 20.14 -6.81 19.87
C THR A 204 20.85 -5.47 19.69
N GLU A 205 20.66 -4.80 18.54
CA GLU A 205 21.01 -3.40 18.35
C GLU A 205 19.75 -2.52 18.54
N PRO A 206 19.81 -1.36 19.22
CA PRO A 206 18.70 -0.42 19.36
C PRO A 206 18.05 -0.03 18.02
N GLU A 207 18.85 -0.06 16.96
CA GLU A 207 18.45 0.19 15.58
C GLU A 207 17.79 -1.01 14.89
N ASP A 208 17.90 -2.24 15.39
CA ASP A 208 17.35 -3.46 14.76
C ASP A 208 16.01 -3.94 15.36
N ARG A 209 15.51 -3.32 16.44
CA ARG A 209 14.15 -3.56 17.00
C ARG A 209 13.03 -3.01 16.12
N LYS A 210 13.15 -3.13 14.80
CA LYS A 210 12.19 -2.59 13.83
C LYS A 210 10.96 -3.48 13.66
N PHE A 211 11.04 -4.77 13.94
CA PHE A 211 9.93 -5.69 13.66
C PHE A 211 8.90 -5.76 14.80
N LYS A 212 9.32 -5.76 16.06
CA LYS A 212 8.41 -5.75 17.22
C LYS A 212 7.35 -4.63 17.16
N PRO A 213 7.71 -3.36 16.88
CA PRO A 213 6.72 -2.29 16.73
C PRO A 213 5.70 -2.56 15.61
N LEU A 214 6.10 -3.20 14.51
CA LEU A 214 5.20 -3.57 13.42
C LEU A 214 4.29 -4.74 13.80
N ILE A 215 4.82 -5.72 14.54
CA ILE A 215 4.05 -6.84 15.10
C ILE A 215 2.92 -6.30 15.99
N GLU A 216 3.25 -5.36 16.89
CA GLU A 216 2.29 -4.69 17.77
C GLU A 216 1.33 -3.79 16.99
N LYS A 217 1.82 -2.96 16.08
CA LYS A 217 1.00 -2.01 15.31
C LYS A 217 -0.13 -2.66 14.53
N TYR A 218 0.09 -3.89 14.04
CA TYR A 218 -0.82 -4.61 13.15
C TYR A 218 -1.42 -5.89 13.74
N ALA A 219 -1.25 -6.13 15.04
CA ALA A 219 -1.72 -7.34 15.71
C ALA A 219 -1.31 -8.64 14.98
N LEU A 220 -0.04 -8.75 14.59
CA LEU A 220 0.41 -9.84 13.72
C LEU A 220 0.27 -11.21 14.40
N LEU A 221 0.19 -11.27 15.74
CA LEU A 221 0.06 -12.48 16.54
C LEU A 221 -1.39 -12.79 16.95
N HIS A 222 -2.39 -12.16 16.34
CA HIS A 222 -3.80 -12.36 16.72
C HIS A 222 -4.27 -13.82 16.63
N ASN A 223 -3.74 -14.59 15.67
CA ASN A 223 -4.14 -15.97 15.41
C ASN A 223 -3.26 -16.99 16.17
N ILE A 224 -2.39 -16.55 17.06
CA ILE A 224 -1.50 -17.45 17.80
C ILE A 224 -2.30 -18.18 18.89
N SER A 225 -2.04 -19.47 19.06
CA SER A 225 -2.74 -20.30 20.03
C SER A 225 -2.46 -19.85 21.46
N ASP A 226 -3.47 -19.90 22.33
CA ASP A 226 -3.28 -19.55 23.74
C ASP A 226 -2.25 -20.46 24.42
N GLN A 227 -2.17 -21.72 24.00
CA GLN A 227 -1.12 -22.64 24.41
C GLN A 227 0.27 -22.06 24.12
N ALA A 228 0.51 -21.59 22.90
CA ALA A 228 1.77 -20.95 22.55
C ALA A 228 2.02 -19.64 23.32
N LYS A 229 0.99 -18.81 23.54
CA LYS A 229 1.13 -17.57 24.34
C LYS A 229 1.60 -17.87 25.76
N HIS A 230 0.98 -18.84 26.42
CA HIS A 230 1.37 -19.26 27.76
C HIS A 230 2.76 -19.88 27.79
N GLN A 231 3.06 -20.72 26.80
CA GLN A 231 4.30 -21.48 26.73
C GLN A 231 5.53 -20.60 26.54
N PHE A 232 5.45 -19.58 25.67
CA PHE A 232 6.56 -18.67 25.42
C PHE A 232 6.48 -17.37 26.24
N GLY A 233 5.53 -17.28 27.18
CA GLY A 233 5.34 -16.09 28.00
C GLY A 233 4.97 -14.83 27.20
N LEU A 234 4.37 -14.98 26.01
CA LEU A 234 4.10 -13.86 25.09
C LEU A 234 3.03 -12.91 25.63
N GLY A 235 2.16 -13.38 26.53
CA GLY A 235 1.14 -12.58 27.19
C GLY A 235 1.67 -11.68 28.31
N ARG A 236 2.97 -11.75 28.63
CA ARG A 236 3.57 -10.86 29.63
C ARG A 236 3.73 -9.45 29.05
N ALA A 237 3.51 -8.43 29.88
CA ALA A 237 3.58 -7.03 29.45
C ALA A 237 4.98 -6.59 29.00
N ASP A 238 6.03 -7.25 29.48
CA ASP A 238 7.42 -7.01 29.04
C ASP A 238 7.75 -7.69 27.70
N ALA A 239 6.98 -8.73 27.32
CA ALA A 239 7.12 -9.43 26.05
C ALA A 239 6.46 -8.63 24.92
N TYR A 240 5.14 -8.49 24.92
CA TYR A 240 4.41 -7.72 23.91
C TYR A 240 3.30 -6.87 24.54
N SER A 241 3.00 -5.73 23.92
CA SER A 241 1.76 -5.02 24.22
C SER A 241 0.54 -5.86 23.82
N LYS A 242 -0.65 -5.53 24.35
CA LYS A 242 -1.90 -6.18 23.95
C LYS A 242 -2.19 -6.01 22.45
N ASP A 243 -1.68 -4.93 21.84
CA ASP A 243 -1.90 -4.64 20.43
C ASP A 243 -1.24 -5.67 19.50
N ALA A 244 -0.24 -6.43 19.96
CA ALA A 244 0.31 -7.56 19.18
C ALA A 244 -0.70 -8.67 18.93
N PHE A 245 -1.70 -8.79 19.80
CA PHE A 245 -2.72 -9.85 19.77
C PHE A 245 -4.06 -9.32 19.31
N ASP A 246 -4.44 -8.10 19.66
CA ASP A 246 -5.74 -7.54 19.30
C ASP A 246 -5.60 -6.18 18.63
N TYR A 247 -6.21 -6.05 17.44
CA TYR A 247 -6.14 -4.78 16.73
C TYR A 247 -7.10 -3.78 17.37
N SER A 248 -6.53 -2.77 18.02
CA SER A 248 -7.24 -1.57 18.44
C SER A 248 -7.38 -0.64 17.23
N HIS A 249 -8.63 -0.41 16.79
CA HIS A 249 -8.89 0.69 15.87
C HIS A 249 -8.40 1.99 16.53
N PRO A 250 -7.66 2.85 15.82
CA PRO A 250 -7.41 4.19 16.34
C PRO A 250 -8.78 4.82 16.59
N VAL A 251 -9.05 5.18 17.84
CA VAL A 251 -10.20 6.04 18.17
C VAL A 251 -9.96 7.30 17.36
N GLY A 252 -10.84 7.59 16.40
CA GLY A 252 -10.68 8.76 15.55
C GLY A 252 -10.63 10.01 16.43
N ASP A 253 -9.50 10.74 16.35
CA ASP A 253 -9.39 12.11 16.82
C ASP A 253 -10.22 13.06 15.92
#